data_AF-A0A9X4IBV6-F1
#
_entry.id   AF-A0A9X4IBV6-F1
#
_cell.length_a   1.000
_cell.length_b   1.000
_cell.length_c   1.000
_cell.angle_alpha   90.00
_cell.angle_beta   90.00
_cell.angle_gamma   90.00
#
_symmetry.space_group_name_H-M   'P 1'
#
loop_
_entity.id
_entity.type
_entity.pdbx_description
1 polymer ?
#
loop_
_entity_poly.entity_id
_entity_poly.type
_entity_poly.pdbx_seq_one_letter_code
_entity_poly.pdbx_strand_id
1 'polypeptide(L)'
;MAMTFEQACERVETVFSHVRLTEFSGVKYPCKVFCETHGEVEWSTYKALMASTQGCPKCAEGSRRRNIKEGLRQAKSVKQHLEEVADRLVSERIRLRLSRIQVAQALRVESNHWIGYESAVQAVPPEVYEALSNLDFDVDYILTGLDQQAFNNQ
;
A
#
# COMPACT_ATOMS: atom_id res chain seq x y z
N MET A 1 41.66 -15.27 0.36
CA MET A 1 41.56 -16.03 -0.91
C MET A 1 40.76 -15.18 -1.88
N ALA A 2 41.30 -14.90 -3.06
CA ALA A 2 40.55 -14.23 -4.12
C ALA A 2 39.51 -15.19 -4.69
N MET A 3 38.27 -14.71 -4.90
CA MET A 3 37.22 -15.48 -5.56
C MET A 3 37.57 -15.62 -7.04
N THR A 4 37.47 -16.82 -7.59
CA THR A 4 37.70 -17.09 -9.03
C THR A 4 36.44 -16.81 -9.86
N PHE A 5 36.60 -16.71 -11.18
CA PHE A 5 35.49 -16.50 -12.11
C PHE A 5 34.50 -17.67 -12.05
N GLU A 6 34.97 -18.92 -12.05
CA GLU A 6 34.10 -20.10 -12.01
C GLU A 6 33.27 -20.14 -10.72
N GLN A 7 33.89 -19.85 -9.57
CA GLN A 7 33.20 -19.77 -8.28
C GLN A 7 32.16 -18.64 -8.23
N ALA A 8 32.40 -17.54 -8.95
CA ALA A 8 31.46 -16.43 -9.05
C ALA A 8 30.26 -16.81 -9.94
N CYS A 9 30.49 -17.45 -11.08
CA CYS A 9 29.43 -17.93 -11.97
C CYS A 9 28.50 -18.91 -11.26
N GLU A 10 29.05 -19.93 -10.58
CA GLU A 10 28.26 -20.94 -9.86
C GLU A 10 27.36 -20.29 -8.78
N ARG A 11 27.88 -19.29 -8.07
CA ARG A 11 27.09 -18.54 -7.07
C ARG A 11 25.98 -17.72 -7.71
N VAL A 12 26.21 -17.12 -8.86
CA VAL A 12 25.19 -16.35 -9.57
C VAL A 12 24.09 -17.28 -10.08
N GLU A 13 24.44 -18.42 -10.68
CA GLU A 13 23.47 -19.38 -11.23
C GLU A 13 22.66 -20.11 -10.16
N THR A 14 23.26 -20.37 -8.99
CA THR A 14 22.54 -20.96 -7.85
C THR A 14 21.53 -19.99 -7.22
N VAL A 15 21.78 -18.68 -7.27
CA VAL A 15 20.90 -17.66 -6.69
C VAL A 15 19.90 -17.11 -7.71
N PHE A 16 20.31 -16.98 -8.97
CA PHE A 16 19.52 -16.38 -10.05
C PHE A 16 19.46 -17.32 -11.25
N SER A 17 18.29 -17.90 -11.49
CA SER A 17 18.08 -18.86 -12.59
C SER A 17 18.10 -18.24 -14.00
N HIS A 18 17.93 -16.92 -14.11
CA HIS A 18 17.72 -16.20 -15.38
C HIS A 18 18.82 -15.16 -15.68
N VAL A 19 19.91 -15.20 -14.90
CA VAL A 19 21.05 -14.29 -15.01
C VAL A 19 22.33 -15.11 -15.04
N ARG A 20 23.22 -14.79 -15.98
CA ARG A 20 24.53 -15.45 -16.14
C ARG A 20 25.64 -14.42 -16.06
N LEU A 21 26.72 -14.73 -15.38
CA LEU A 21 27.88 -13.84 -15.26
C LEU A 21 28.74 -13.94 -16.52
N THR A 22 29.07 -12.82 -17.16
CA THR A 22 29.88 -12.78 -18.38
C THR A 22 31.26 -12.20 -18.16
N GLU A 23 31.39 -11.18 -17.30
CA GLU A 23 32.69 -10.59 -16.94
C GLU A 23 32.81 -10.42 -15.42
N PHE A 24 33.93 -10.85 -14.85
CA PHE A 24 34.24 -10.66 -13.44
C PHE A 24 35.73 -10.45 -13.19
N SER A 25 36.03 -9.30 -12.58
CA SER A 25 37.40 -8.87 -12.23
C SER A 25 37.63 -8.82 -10.71
N GLY A 26 36.70 -9.36 -9.92
CA GLY A 26 36.76 -9.44 -8.47
C GLY A 26 35.56 -8.82 -7.75
N VAL A 27 35.41 -9.10 -6.45
CA VAL A 27 34.19 -8.81 -5.67
C VAL A 27 33.86 -7.31 -5.57
N LYS A 28 34.89 -6.47 -5.50
CA LYS A 28 34.77 -5.01 -5.37
C LYS A 28 34.81 -4.27 -6.71
N TYR A 29 34.95 -5.00 -7.81
CA TYR A 29 35.05 -4.44 -9.15
C TYR A 29 33.73 -4.60 -9.91
N PRO A 30 33.47 -3.75 -10.91
CA PRO A 30 32.33 -3.91 -11.80
C PRO A 30 32.32 -5.29 -12.46
N CYS A 31 31.12 -5.78 -12.73
CA CYS A 31 30.91 -7.05 -13.41
C CYS A 31 29.77 -6.93 -14.41
N LYS A 32 29.88 -7.64 -15.53
CA LYS A 32 28.81 -7.75 -16.52
C LYS A 32 28.07 -9.06 -16.36
N VAL A 33 26.76 -8.99 -16.46
CA VAL A 33 25.87 -10.15 -16.43
C VAL A 33 24.94 -10.09 -17.63
N PHE A 34 24.62 -11.26 -18.17
CA PHE A 34 23.61 -11.44 -19.17
C PHE A 34 22.29 -11.83 -18.49
N CYS A 35 21.26 -11.01 -18.66
CA CYS A 35 19.90 -11.29 -18.22
C CYS A 35 19.04 -11.68 -19.43
N GLU A 36 18.30 -12.79 -19.35
CA GLU A 36 17.52 -13.30 -20.48
C GLU A 36 16.50 -12.30 -21.05
N THR A 37 15.95 -11.43 -20.20
CA THR A 37 14.94 -10.45 -20.61
C THR A 37 15.51 -9.08 -20.96
N HIS A 38 16.74 -8.78 -20.52
CA HIS A 38 17.32 -7.43 -20.62
C HIS A 38 18.67 -7.37 -21.34
N GLY A 39 19.18 -8.52 -21.77
CA GLY A 39 20.49 -8.68 -22.39
C GLY A 39 21.64 -8.43 -21.40
N GLU A 40 22.77 -7.96 -21.93
CA GLU A 40 23.93 -7.59 -21.12
C GLU A 40 23.66 -6.33 -20.31
N VAL A 41 23.96 -6.42 -19.02
CA VAL A 41 23.80 -5.35 -18.06
C VAL A 41 25.00 -5.34 -17.12
N GLU A 42 25.40 -4.14 -16.70
CA GLU A 42 26.55 -3.94 -15.83
C GLU A 42 26.12 -3.65 -14.40
N TRP A 43 26.78 -4.28 -13.44
CA TRP A 43 26.71 -3.96 -12.03
C TRP A 43 27.96 -3.21 -11.60
N SER A 44 27.79 -2.21 -10.73
CA SER A 44 28.90 -1.44 -10.16
C SER A 44 29.87 -2.30 -9.36
N THR A 45 29.37 -3.37 -8.71
CA THR A 45 30.19 -4.38 -8.05
C THR A 45 29.50 -5.74 -8.05
N TYR A 46 30.28 -6.82 -8.02
CA TYR A 46 29.75 -8.17 -7.80
C TYR A 46 28.99 -8.31 -6.47
N LYS A 47 29.42 -7.59 -5.42
CA LYS A 47 28.67 -7.55 -4.16
C LYS A 47 27.25 -6.97 -4.34
N ALA A 48 27.10 -5.93 -5.16
CA ALA A 48 25.79 -5.33 -5.45
C ALA A 48 24.89 -6.29 -6.24
N LEU A 49 25.45 -7.05 -7.19
CA LEU A 49 24.76 -8.13 -7.89
C LEU A 49 24.19 -9.15 -6.90
N MET A 50 25.02 -9.70 -6.01
CA MET A 50 24.60 -10.73 -5.05
C MET A 50 23.66 -10.21 -3.96
N ALA A 51 23.70 -8.91 -3.65
CA ALA A 51 22.76 -8.28 -2.73
C ALA A 51 21.40 -7.97 -3.37
N SER A 52 21.30 -8.03 -4.71
CA SER A 52 20.05 -7.84 -5.43
C SER A 52 19.14 -9.04 -5.28
N THR A 53 17.85 -8.82 -5.09
CA THR A 53 16.85 -9.91 -5.10
C THR A 53 16.58 -10.44 -6.51
N GLN A 54 16.92 -9.67 -7.55
CA GLN A 54 16.52 -9.94 -8.93
C GLN A 54 17.69 -10.28 -9.86
N GLY A 55 18.94 -10.18 -9.41
CA GLY A 55 20.14 -10.46 -10.21
C GLY A 55 20.44 -9.48 -11.36
N CYS A 56 19.44 -8.78 -11.90
CA CYS A 56 19.59 -7.76 -12.93
C CYS A 56 19.14 -6.38 -12.41
N PRO A 57 19.89 -5.30 -12.68
CA PRO A 57 19.54 -3.97 -12.18
C PRO A 57 18.23 -3.45 -12.81
N LYS A 58 17.99 -3.77 -14.09
CA LYS A 58 16.73 -3.44 -14.78
C LYS A 58 15.54 -4.24 -14.23
N CYS A 59 15.71 -5.53 -13.93
CA CYS A 59 14.69 -6.33 -13.24
C CYS A 59 14.37 -5.76 -11.85
N ALA A 60 15.39 -5.40 -11.08
CA ALA A 60 15.23 -4.81 -9.76
C ALA A 60 14.48 -3.47 -9.81
N GLU A 61 14.80 -2.61 -10.78
CA GLU A 61 14.07 -1.36 -11.01
C GLU A 61 12.61 -1.61 -11.43
N GLY A 62 12.37 -2.54 -12.35
CA GLY A 62 11.03 -2.91 -12.80
C GLY A 62 10.17 -3.47 -11.67
N SER A 63 10.72 -4.32 -10.81
CA SER A 63 10.05 -4.82 -9.60
C SER A 63 9.73 -3.68 -8.63
N ARG A 64 10.69 -2.82 -8.33
CA ARG A 64 10.48 -1.64 -7.46
C ARG A 64 9.35 -0.74 -7.99
N ARG A 65 9.36 -0.42 -9.29
CA ARG A 65 8.31 0.39 -9.92
C ARG A 65 6.94 -0.26 -9.82
N ARG A 66 6.83 -1.58 -9.99
CA ARG A 66 5.57 -2.32 -9.83
C ARG A 66 5.05 -2.22 -8.39
N ASN A 67 5.91 -2.47 -7.40
CA ASN A 67 5.52 -2.38 -5.99
C ASN A 67 5.05 -0.97 -5.60
N ILE A 68 5.73 0.08 -6.07
CA ILE A 68 5.31 1.46 -5.84
C ILE A 68 3.94 1.72 -6.49
N LYS A 69 3.75 1.31 -7.74
CA LYS A 69 2.46 1.48 -8.44
C LYS A 69 1.33 0.74 -7.71
N GLU A 70 1.59 -0.45 -7.22
CA GLU A 70 0.62 -1.23 -6.45
C GLU A 70 0.28 -0.56 -5.12
N GLY A 71 1.28 -0.11 -4.37
CA GLY A 71 1.07 0.64 -3.13
C GLY A 71 0.26 1.93 -3.36
N LEU A 72 0.52 2.66 -4.45
CA LEU A 72 -0.27 3.85 -4.81
C LEU A 72 -1.73 3.52 -5.17
N ARG A 73 -1.97 2.39 -5.85
CA ARG A 73 -3.33 1.93 -6.16
C ARG A 73 -4.10 1.56 -4.91
N GLN A 74 -3.46 0.83 -3.98
CA GLN A 74 -4.05 0.46 -2.70
C GLN A 74 -4.37 1.73 -1.87
N ALA A 75 -3.42 2.66 -1.76
CA ALA A 75 -3.63 3.92 -1.05
C ALA A 75 -4.77 4.76 -1.65
N LYS A 76 -4.87 4.83 -2.98
CA LYS A 76 -5.98 5.52 -3.66
C LYS A 76 -7.32 4.85 -3.35
N SER A 77 -7.39 3.53 -3.38
CA SER A 77 -8.60 2.77 -3.05
C SER A 77 -9.04 2.99 -1.60
N VAL A 78 -8.10 3.00 -0.66
CA VAL A 78 -8.40 3.26 0.76
C VAL A 78 -8.90 4.69 0.96
N LYS A 79 -8.25 5.68 0.33
CA LYS A 79 -8.68 7.08 0.44
C LYS A 79 -10.10 7.27 -0.10
N GLN A 80 -10.39 6.70 -1.28
CA GLN A 80 -11.73 6.77 -1.86
C GLN A 80 -12.77 6.13 -0.93
N HIS A 81 -12.45 4.98 -0.33
CA HIS A 81 -13.35 4.35 0.63
C HIS A 81 -13.59 5.23 1.87
N LEU A 82 -12.55 5.87 2.42
CA LEU A 82 -12.69 6.81 3.53
C LEU A 82 -13.56 8.03 3.18
N GLU A 83 -13.41 8.56 1.96
CA GLU A 83 -14.25 9.65 1.43
C GLU A 83 -15.72 9.22 1.36
N GLU A 84 -16.00 8.04 0.80
CA GLU A 84 -17.37 7.49 0.74
C GLU A 84 -17.99 7.26 2.14
N VAL A 85 -17.20 6.75 3.09
CA VAL A 85 -17.64 6.58 4.49
C VAL A 85 -17.94 7.94 5.13
N ALA A 86 -17.08 8.94 4.91
CA ALA A 86 -17.25 10.29 5.45
C ALA A 86 -18.52 10.96 4.90
N ASP A 87 -18.77 10.86 3.59
CA ASP A 87 -19.98 11.40 2.96
C ASP A 87 -21.26 10.78 3.55
N ARG A 88 -21.25 9.47 3.81
CA ARG A 88 -22.37 8.77 4.44
C ARG A 88 -22.54 9.16 5.91
N LEU A 89 -21.45 9.35 6.64
CA LEU A 89 -21.48 9.85 8.02
C LEU A 89 -22.12 11.24 8.11
N VAL A 90 -21.76 12.14 7.18
CA VAL A 90 -22.37 13.46 7.05
C VAL A 90 -23.85 13.35 6.72
N SER A 91 -24.21 12.47 5.79
CA SER A 91 -25.60 12.22 5.40
C SER A 91 -26.45 11.78 6.58
N GLU A 92 -25.96 10.82 7.37
CA GLU A 92 -26.64 10.33 8.57
C GLU A 92 -26.78 11.41 9.65
N ARG A 93 -25.74 12.20 9.88
CA ARG A 93 -25.83 13.32 10.81
C ARG A 93 -26.93 14.31 10.39
N ILE A 94 -27.01 14.62 9.10
CA ILE A 94 -28.05 15.52 8.56
C ILE A 94 -29.44 14.88 8.65
N ARG A 95 -29.57 13.57 8.37
CA ARG A 95 -30.83 12.81 8.52
C ARG A 95 -31.38 12.93 9.95
N LEU A 96 -30.50 12.79 10.94
CA LEU A 96 -30.82 12.93 12.36
C LEU A 96 -30.94 14.39 12.83
N ARG A 97 -30.72 15.36 11.94
CA ARG A 97 -30.75 16.82 12.22
C ARG A 97 -29.79 17.24 13.34
N LEU A 98 -28.67 16.55 13.47
CA LEU A 98 -27.67 16.84 14.49
C LEU A 98 -26.62 17.81 13.94
N SER A 99 -26.20 18.77 14.77
CA SER A 99 -25.01 19.58 14.48
C SER A 99 -23.73 18.78 14.79
N ARG A 100 -22.62 19.15 14.17
CA ARG A 100 -21.29 18.55 14.46
C ARG A 100 -20.94 18.62 15.95
N ILE A 101 -21.30 19.72 16.60
CA ILE A 101 -21.03 19.94 18.03
C ILE A 101 -21.85 18.97 18.88
N GLN A 102 -23.13 18.77 18.56
CA GLN A 102 -23.98 17.82 19.29
C GLN A 102 -23.45 16.39 19.17
N VAL A 103 -23.04 15.97 17.97
CA VAL A 103 -22.48 14.62 17.78
C VAL A 103 -21.16 14.46 18.53
N ALA A 104 -20.24 15.42 18.39
CA ALA A 104 -18.96 15.39 19.08
C ALA A 104 -19.13 15.31 20.61
N GLN A 105 -20.04 16.11 21.18
CA GLN A 105 -20.37 16.08 22.61
C GLN A 105 -20.99 14.75 23.04
N ALA A 106 -21.94 14.22 22.27
CA ALA A 106 -22.61 12.96 22.57
C ALA A 106 -21.62 11.78 22.58
N LEU A 107 -20.68 11.77 21.64
CA LEU A 107 -19.63 10.77 21.51
C LEU A 107 -18.43 11.02 22.44
N ARG A 108 -18.41 12.15 23.17
CA ARG A 108 -17.27 12.59 24.01
C ARG A 108 -15.95 12.66 23.22
N VAL A 109 -16.02 13.05 21.95
CA VAL A 109 -14.86 13.31 21.11
C VAL A 109 -14.69 14.81 20.90
N GLU A 110 -13.46 15.26 20.71
CA GLU A 110 -13.21 16.66 20.34
C GLU A 110 -13.82 16.98 18.98
N SER A 111 -14.36 18.19 18.84
CA SER A 111 -14.99 18.65 17.58
C SER A 111 -14.06 18.53 16.36
N ASN A 112 -12.75 18.71 16.56
CA ASN A 112 -11.76 18.59 15.49
C ASN A 112 -11.62 17.14 15.00
N HIS A 113 -11.68 16.16 15.91
CA HIS A 113 -11.67 14.74 15.51
C HIS A 113 -12.92 14.40 14.70
N TRP A 114 -14.10 14.88 15.13
CA TRP A 114 -15.33 14.68 14.37
C TRP A 114 -15.27 15.32 12.97
N ILE A 115 -14.72 16.53 12.86
CA ILE A 115 -14.48 17.16 11.56
C ILE A 115 -13.52 16.33 10.71
N GLY A 116 -12.47 15.76 11.32
CA GLY A 116 -11.53 14.86 10.65
C GLY A 116 -12.21 13.63 10.05
N TYR A 117 -13.18 13.06 10.77
CA TYR A 117 -13.99 11.93 10.30
C TYR A 117 -14.87 12.31 9.11
N GLU A 118 -15.61 13.42 9.20
CA GLU A 118 -16.48 13.90 8.11
C GLU A 118 -15.73 14.41 6.88
N SER A 119 -14.42 14.66 6.99
CA SER A 119 -13.59 15.13 5.88
C SER A 119 -12.66 14.05 5.32
N ALA A 120 -12.80 12.81 5.80
CA ALA A 120 -11.92 11.68 5.46
C ALA A 120 -10.43 11.94 5.71
N VAL A 121 -10.10 12.93 6.55
CA VAL A 121 -8.72 13.20 7.00
C VAL A 121 -8.28 12.12 7.98
N GLN A 122 -9.20 11.59 8.76
CA GLN A 122 -8.96 10.52 9.72
C GLN A 122 -10.03 9.43 9.59
N ALA A 123 -9.61 8.17 9.67
CA ALA A 123 -10.54 7.06 9.76
C ALA A 123 -11.29 7.09 11.10
N VAL A 124 -12.57 6.71 11.07
CA VAL A 124 -13.39 6.59 12.26
C VAL A 124 -12.95 5.34 13.04
N PRO A 125 -12.60 5.46 14.33
CA PRO A 125 -12.25 4.31 15.16
C PRO A 125 -13.45 3.37 15.36
N PRO A 126 -13.23 2.04 15.54
CA PRO A 126 -14.29 1.09 15.85
C PRO A 126 -15.18 1.49 17.04
N GLU A 127 -14.57 2.06 18.09
CA GLU A 127 -15.27 2.49 19.30
C GLU A 127 -16.25 3.63 19.03
N VAL A 128 -15.95 4.47 18.04
CA VAL A 128 -16.84 5.55 17.61
C VAL A 128 -18.04 4.99 16.84
N TYR A 129 -17.87 3.94 16.03
CA TYR A 129 -18.99 3.27 15.37
C TYR A 129 -19.97 2.64 16.36
N GLU A 130 -19.47 1.99 17.41
CA GLU A 130 -20.30 1.45 18.48
C GLU A 130 -21.10 2.56 19.18
N ALA A 131 -20.44 3.68 19.49
CA ALA A 131 -21.10 4.82 20.09
C ALA A 131 -22.12 5.49 19.14
N LEU A 132 -21.86 5.52 17.83
CA LEU A 132 -22.79 6.03 16.81
C LEU A 132 -24.07 5.19 16.72
N SER A 133 -23.97 3.87 16.83
CA SER A 133 -25.14 2.98 16.85
C SER A 133 -26.10 3.33 17.99
N ASN A 134 -25.55 3.72 19.16
CA ASN A 134 -26.36 4.19 20.30
C ASN A 134 -27.02 5.56 20.08
N LEU A 135 -26.61 6.31 19.05
CA LEU A 135 -27.16 7.61 18.67
C LEU A 135 -28.10 7.53 17.45
N ASP A 136 -28.58 6.33 17.12
CA ASP A 136 -29.51 6.07 16.00
C ASP A 136 -28.90 6.34 14.61
N PHE A 137 -27.57 6.38 14.50
CA PHE A 137 -26.89 6.36 13.21
C PHE A 137 -26.97 4.95 12.59
N ASP A 138 -27.25 4.90 11.29
CA ASP A 138 -27.19 3.65 10.53
C ASP A 138 -25.72 3.32 10.19
N VAL A 139 -25.07 2.61 11.12
CA VAL A 139 -23.67 2.19 10.98
C VAL A 139 -23.48 1.24 9.80
N ASP A 140 -24.46 0.38 9.52
CA ASP A 140 -24.40 -0.54 8.39
C ASP A 140 -24.38 0.22 7.06
N TYR A 141 -25.23 1.23 6.91
CA TYR A 141 -25.21 2.13 5.76
C TYR A 141 -23.87 2.87 5.66
N ILE A 142 -23.36 3.43 6.76
CA ILE A 142 -22.10 4.19 6.77
C ILE A 142 -20.91 3.33 6.32
N LEU A 143 -20.86 2.05 6.71
CA LEU A 143 -19.78 1.15 6.34
C LEU A 143 -19.96 0.58 4.93
N THR A 144 -21.16 0.10 4.61
CA THR A 144 -21.41 -0.73 3.42
C THR A 144 -22.07 0.00 2.26
N GLY A 145 -22.82 1.06 2.54
CA GLY A 145 -23.52 1.87 1.55
C GLY A 145 -24.87 1.27 1.16
N LEU A 146 -25.24 0.18 1.83
CA LEU A 146 -26.53 -0.48 1.68
C LEU A 146 -27.53 0.23 2.59
N ASP A 147 -28.42 1.01 1.98
CA ASP A 147 -29.56 1.59 2.69
C ASP A 147 -30.62 0.50 2.93
N GLN A 148 -30.75 0.04 4.19
CA GLN A 148 -31.74 -0.97 4.56
C GLN A 148 -33.18 -0.43 4.49
N GLN A 149 -33.39 0.88 4.54
CA GLN A 149 -34.72 1.51 4.48
C GLN A 149 -35.27 1.55 3.05
N ALA A 150 -34.41 1.56 2.03
CA ALA A 150 -34.79 1.45 0.63
C ALA A 150 -35.28 0.04 0.23
N PHE A 151 -34.80 -1.00 0.91
CA PHE A 151 -35.15 -2.40 0.60
C PHE A 151 -36.48 -2.87 1.21
N ASN A 152 -36.91 -2.30 2.34
CA ASN A 152 -38.13 -2.73 3.04
C ASN A 152 -39.43 -2.08 2.55
N ASN A 153 -39.37 -1.26 1.49
CA ASN A 153 -40.52 -0.56 0.88
C ASN A 153 -40.89 -1.08 -0.52
N GLN A 154 -40.49 -2.32 -0.88
CA GLN A 154 -40.90 -3.01 -2.11
C GLN A 154 -41.84 -4.17 -1.84
#